data_AF-K2RP13-F1
#
_entry.id   AF-K2RP13-F1
#
_cell.length_a   1.000
_cell.length_b   1.000
_cell.length_c   1.000
_cell.angle_alpha   90.00
_cell.angle_beta   90.00
_cell.angle_gamma   90.00
#
_symmetry.space_group_name_H-M   'P 1'
#
loop_
_entity.id
_entity.type
_entity.pdbx_description
1 polymer ?
#
loop_
_entity_poly.entity_id
_entity_poly.type
_entity_poly.pdbx_seq_one_letter_code
_entity_poly.pdbx_strand_id
1 'polypeptide(L)'
;MWIAAADGDFVKPKKVQAINVNMGERISVLIPLTQSPGEYAIRMVSLAEEQLIWGLGILRYPGVQERRDENGIMILPESQPHIDVQDNLLTDGIVMDEMTDLIPFPARRPPAKADHTFRFAIKRPNPSTWILASEPHQGFRQQLPPVLWNKDSRGPTTFGGMKNGSVVDIIYENGAFGMHPFHQWMNESHHSMATADISCTTTKRSSSAWGMGSSGGQTLPRPSRRPLKTLTW
;
A
#
# COMPACT_ATOMS: atom_id res chain seq x y z
N MET A 1 1.21 -18.10 -4.60
CA MET A 1 2.55 -17.60 -4.21
C MET A 1 2.64 -17.40 -2.69
N TRP A 2 3.82 -17.14 -2.15
CA TRP A 2 4.01 -16.68 -0.76
C TRP A 2 4.66 -15.30 -0.77
N ILE A 3 4.10 -14.33 -0.07
CA ILE A 3 4.74 -13.03 0.15
C ILE A 3 5.87 -13.23 1.17
N ALA A 4 7.03 -12.60 0.96
CA ALA A 4 8.20 -12.71 1.84
C ALA A 4 8.74 -11.35 2.32
N ALA A 5 8.66 -10.31 1.49
CA ALA A 5 9.05 -8.95 1.84
C ALA A 5 8.19 -7.91 1.10
N ALA A 6 8.05 -6.73 1.69
CA ALA A 6 7.42 -5.56 1.08
C ALA A 6 8.34 -4.35 1.27
N ASP A 7 8.56 -3.60 0.19
CA ASP A 7 9.37 -2.39 0.10
C ASP A 7 10.84 -2.46 0.57
N GLY A 8 11.32 -3.67 0.85
CA GLY A 8 12.70 -3.95 1.31
C GLY A 8 12.73 -4.60 2.70
N ASP A 9 11.63 -4.55 3.45
CA ASP A 9 11.49 -5.17 4.76
C ASP A 9 10.81 -6.53 4.68
N PHE A 10 11.30 -7.49 5.47
CA PHE A 10 10.67 -8.80 5.58
C PHE A 10 9.30 -8.71 6.28
N VAL A 11 8.34 -9.49 5.78
CA VAL A 11 7.03 -9.67 6.39
C VAL A 11 6.85 -11.11 6.85
N LYS A 12 5.85 -11.36 7.71
CA LYS A 12 5.44 -12.73 8.03
C LYS A 12 4.93 -13.41 6.75
N PRO A 13 5.46 -14.59 6.36
CA PRO A 13 5.06 -15.19 5.10
C PRO A 13 3.57 -15.52 5.02
N LYS A 14 2.89 -14.94 4.03
CA LYS A 14 1.46 -15.15 3.75
C LYS A 14 1.30 -15.82 2.38
N LYS A 15 0.51 -16.89 2.33
CA LYS A 15 0.13 -17.55 1.08
C LYS A 15 -1.07 -16.83 0.44
N VAL A 16 -0.93 -16.45 -0.82
CA VAL A 16 -1.93 -15.74 -1.63
C VAL A 16 -1.95 -16.25 -3.07
N GLN A 17 -3.03 -15.94 -3.80
CA GLN A 17 -3.23 -16.26 -5.22
C GLN A 17 -2.96 -15.05 -6.11
N ALA A 18 -3.31 -13.85 -5.65
CA ALA A 18 -3.06 -12.57 -6.32
C ALA A 18 -2.46 -11.55 -5.33
N ILE A 19 -1.78 -10.55 -5.87
CA ILE A 19 -1.25 -9.39 -5.14
C ILE A 19 -1.54 -8.13 -5.94
N ASN A 20 -1.89 -7.05 -5.25
CA ASN A 20 -1.86 -5.72 -5.82
C ASN A 20 -0.46 -5.12 -5.54
N VAL A 21 0.04 -4.30 -6.48
CA VAL A 21 1.33 -3.63 -6.37
C VAL A 21 1.14 -2.23 -6.95
N ASN A 22 1.14 -1.22 -6.08
CA ASN A 22 0.95 0.17 -6.49
C ASN A 22 2.23 0.75 -7.10
N MET A 23 2.10 1.87 -7.80
CA MET A 23 3.23 2.49 -8.49
C MET A 23 4.32 2.95 -7.50
N GLY A 24 5.49 2.31 -7.60
CA GLY A 24 6.64 2.57 -6.73
C GLY A 24 6.84 1.53 -5.63
N GLU A 25 5.88 0.65 -5.38
CA GLU A 25 6.01 -0.43 -4.38
C GLU A 25 6.83 -1.62 -4.91
N ARG A 26 7.40 -2.41 -3.99
CA ARG A 26 8.16 -3.63 -4.31
C ARG A 26 7.70 -4.78 -3.41
N ILE A 27 6.93 -5.72 -3.94
CA ILE A 27 6.57 -6.96 -3.23
C ILE A 27 7.48 -8.11 -3.69
N SER A 28 8.17 -8.74 -2.74
CA SER A 28 8.97 -9.95 -3.00
C SER A 28 8.16 -11.20 -2.69
N VAL A 29 7.99 -12.08 -3.67
CA VAL A 29 7.25 -13.33 -3.55
C VAL A 29 8.10 -14.56 -3.83
N LEU A 30 7.83 -15.64 -3.09
CA LEU A 30 8.36 -16.98 -3.33
C LEU A 30 7.32 -17.79 -4.12
N ILE A 31 7.76 -18.32 -5.26
CA ILE A 31 6.96 -19.19 -6.13
C ILE A 31 7.44 -20.64 -5.95
N PRO A 32 6.70 -21.50 -5.22
CA PRO A 32 7.05 -22.91 -5.10
C PRO A 32 6.83 -23.64 -6.43
N LEU A 33 7.89 -24.23 -6.99
CA LEU A 33 7.86 -25.00 -8.23
C LEU A 33 7.39 -26.45 -8.00
N THR A 34 6.17 -26.60 -7.46
CA THR A 34 5.57 -27.89 -7.10
C THR A 34 4.51 -28.38 -8.09
N GLN A 35 4.39 -27.74 -9.26
CA GLN A 35 3.48 -28.18 -10.33
C GLN A 35 4.21 -29.13 -11.29
N SER A 36 3.45 -29.80 -12.16
CA SER A 36 4.03 -30.55 -13.29
C SER A 36 4.95 -29.64 -14.13
N PRO A 37 6.14 -30.10 -14.56
CA PRO A 37 7.00 -29.31 -15.44
C PRO A 37 6.26 -28.87 -16.72
N GLY A 38 6.17 -27.56 -16.93
CA GLY A 38 5.43 -26.98 -18.05
C GLY A 38 5.64 -25.48 -18.17
N GLU A 39 4.72 -24.83 -18.88
CA GLU A 39 4.62 -23.37 -18.99
C GLU A 39 3.39 -22.89 -18.21
N TYR A 40 3.50 -21.77 -17.51
CA TYR A 40 2.44 -21.18 -16.69
C TYR A 40 2.38 -19.68 -16.91
N ALA A 41 1.18 -19.12 -17.08
CA ALA A 41 1.00 -17.69 -17.29
C ALA A 41 0.99 -16.93 -15.95
N ILE A 42 1.90 -15.96 -15.81
CA ILE A 42 1.83 -14.90 -14.79
C ILE A 42 0.93 -13.80 -15.37
N ARG A 43 -0.17 -13.47 -14.69
CA ARG A 43 -1.15 -12.49 -15.17
C ARG A 43 -0.98 -11.16 -14.43
N MET A 44 -1.12 -10.06 -15.17
CA MET A 44 -1.10 -8.70 -14.65
C MET A 44 -2.27 -7.93 -15.26
N VAL A 45 -3.02 -7.22 -14.43
CA VAL A 45 -4.17 -6.41 -14.83
C VAL A 45 -4.05 -5.05 -14.15
N SER A 46 -4.44 -3.99 -14.85
CA SER A 46 -4.49 -2.63 -14.32
C SER A 46 -5.75 -2.44 -13.48
N LEU A 47 -5.58 -1.84 -12.30
CA LEU A 47 -6.69 -1.41 -11.43
C LEU A 47 -7.33 -0.09 -11.86
N ALA A 48 -6.90 0.50 -12.98
CA ALA A 48 -7.45 1.75 -13.49
C ALA A 48 -8.86 1.56 -14.06
N GLU A 49 -9.84 2.26 -13.49
CA GLU A 49 -11.25 2.20 -13.93
C GLU A 49 -11.44 2.77 -15.34
N GLU A 50 -10.60 3.72 -15.76
CA GLU A 50 -10.74 4.42 -17.03
C GLU A 50 -10.27 3.60 -18.24
N GLN A 51 -9.40 2.60 -18.04
CA GLN A 51 -8.88 1.78 -19.14
C GLN A 51 -8.50 0.37 -18.68
N LEU A 52 -9.14 -0.62 -19.31
CA LEU A 52 -8.75 -2.03 -19.20
C LEU A 52 -7.41 -2.25 -19.91
N ILE A 53 -6.38 -2.51 -19.11
CA ILE A 53 -5.01 -2.84 -19.55
C ILE A 53 -4.62 -4.15 -18.85
N TRP A 54 -4.09 -5.11 -19.60
CA TRP A 54 -3.60 -6.37 -19.06
C TRP A 54 -2.36 -6.86 -19.80
N GLY A 55 -1.62 -7.76 -19.17
CA GLY A 55 -0.41 -8.37 -19.72
C GLY A 55 -0.15 -9.76 -19.17
N LEU A 56 0.76 -10.48 -19.82
CA LEU A 56 1.17 -11.83 -19.43
C LEU A 56 2.69 -11.94 -19.42
N GLY A 57 3.24 -12.55 -18.37
CA GLY A 57 4.55 -13.18 -18.38
C GLY A 57 4.41 -14.71 -18.46
N ILE A 58 5.47 -15.42 -18.86
CA ILE A 58 5.48 -16.88 -18.87
C ILE A 58 6.54 -17.39 -17.90
N LEU A 59 6.11 -18.16 -16.91
CA LEU A 59 6.95 -18.97 -16.06
C LEU A 59 7.12 -20.35 -16.70
N ARG A 60 8.32 -20.62 -17.24
CA ARG A 60 8.68 -21.89 -17.88
C ARG A 60 9.59 -22.70 -16.97
N TYR A 61 9.27 -23.97 -16.73
CA TYR A 61 10.14 -24.87 -15.96
C TYR A 61 11.44 -25.17 -16.74
N PRO A 62 12.58 -25.36 -16.05
CA PRO A 62 13.84 -25.73 -16.70
C PRO A 62 13.69 -26.98 -17.59
N GLY A 63 14.25 -26.95 -18.79
CA GLY A 63 14.20 -28.05 -19.76
C GLY A 63 12.93 -28.11 -20.62
N VAL A 64 11.84 -27.43 -20.23
CA VAL A 64 10.65 -27.29 -21.07
C VAL A 64 10.98 -26.39 -22.26
N GLN A 65 10.55 -26.78 -23.45
CA GLN A 65 10.69 -25.99 -24.67
C GLN A 65 9.50 -25.05 -24.86
N GLU A 66 9.73 -23.94 -25.54
CA GLU A 66 8.67 -23.03 -25.96
C GLU A 66 7.76 -23.68 -26.99
N ARG A 67 6.45 -23.65 -26.75
CA ARG A 67 5.47 -24.11 -27.75
C ARG A 67 5.22 -22.99 -28.77
N ARG A 68 5.29 -23.34 -30.06
CA ARG A 68 4.97 -22.45 -31.18
C ARG A 68 4.01 -23.12 -32.15
N ASP A 69 3.19 -22.32 -32.81
CA ASP A 69 2.28 -22.77 -33.88
C ASP A 69 3.03 -22.97 -35.22
N GLU A 70 2.28 -23.35 -36.25
CA GLU A 70 2.80 -23.55 -37.61
C GLU A 70 3.40 -22.28 -38.25
N ASN A 71 3.01 -21.10 -37.77
CA ASN A 71 3.52 -19.80 -38.21
C ASN A 71 4.72 -19.32 -37.36
N GLY A 72 5.16 -20.14 -36.39
CA GLY A 72 6.23 -19.80 -35.47
C GLY A 72 5.83 -18.82 -34.37
N ILE A 73 4.53 -18.57 -34.13
CA ILE A 73 4.02 -17.72 -33.06
C ILE A 73 3.98 -18.51 -31.74
N MET A 74 4.39 -17.89 -30.64
CA MET A 74 4.35 -18.48 -29.31
C MET A 74 2.91 -18.82 -28.88
N ILE A 75 2.68 -20.08 -28.50
CA ILE A 75 1.39 -20.55 -27.98
C ILE A 75 1.32 -20.24 -26.48
N LEU A 76 0.33 -19.47 -26.06
CA LEU A 76 0.15 -19.11 -24.65
C LEU A 76 -0.14 -20.36 -23.77
N PRO A 77 0.30 -20.36 -22.50
CA PRO A 77 0.01 -21.47 -21.59
C PRO A 77 -1.48 -21.60 -21.25
N GLU A 78 -2.02 -22.81 -21.32
CA GLU A 78 -3.41 -23.15 -20.94
C GLU A 78 -3.59 -23.28 -19.41
N SER A 79 -2.86 -22.47 -18.64
CA SER A 79 -2.94 -22.47 -17.18
C SER A 79 -4.18 -21.71 -16.69
N GLN A 80 -4.93 -22.34 -15.79
CA GLN A 80 -6.11 -21.75 -15.16
C GLN A 80 -5.77 -20.42 -14.46
N PRO A 81 -6.44 -19.31 -14.79
CA PRO A 81 -6.23 -18.01 -14.13
C PRO A 81 -6.74 -18.01 -12.68
N HIS A 82 -6.09 -17.21 -11.82
CA HIS A 82 -6.66 -16.85 -10.52
C HIS A 82 -7.50 -15.57 -10.56
N ILE A 83 -7.20 -14.65 -11.48
CA ILE A 83 -7.94 -13.39 -11.70
C ILE A 83 -8.41 -13.29 -13.16
N ASP A 84 -9.54 -12.63 -13.39
CA ASP A 84 -10.00 -12.25 -14.73
C ASP A 84 -9.37 -10.93 -15.22
N VAL A 85 -9.84 -10.41 -16.34
CA VAL A 85 -9.34 -9.14 -16.94
C VAL A 85 -9.92 -7.88 -16.29
N GLN A 86 -10.72 -8.03 -15.23
CA GLN A 86 -11.37 -6.98 -14.44
C GLN A 86 -10.96 -7.06 -12.96
N ASP A 87 -9.86 -7.77 -12.64
CA ASP A 87 -9.34 -8.05 -11.29
C ASP A 87 -10.26 -8.89 -10.38
N ASN A 88 -11.34 -9.49 -10.90
CA ASN A 88 -12.16 -10.40 -10.09
C ASN A 88 -11.43 -11.73 -9.90
N LEU A 89 -11.44 -12.22 -8.66
CA LEU A 89 -10.89 -13.52 -8.32
C LEU A 89 -11.80 -14.65 -8.85
N LEU A 90 -11.25 -15.51 -9.70
CA LEU A 90 -11.97 -16.62 -10.38
C LEU A 90 -12.01 -17.93 -9.58
N THR A 91 -11.49 -17.92 -8.36
CA THR A 91 -11.33 -19.11 -7.49
C THR A 91 -11.54 -18.71 -6.04
N ASP A 92 -11.79 -19.65 -5.13
CA ASP A 92 -11.87 -19.42 -3.67
C ASP A 92 -10.47 -19.12 -3.03
N GLY A 93 -9.63 -18.39 -3.75
CA GLY A 93 -8.29 -17.99 -3.33
C GLY A 93 -8.29 -16.78 -2.39
N ILE A 94 -7.10 -16.23 -2.17
CA ILE A 94 -6.88 -15.05 -1.35
C ILE A 94 -6.12 -14.02 -2.19
N VAL A 95 -6.68 -12.82 -2.35
CA VAL A 95 -5.93 -11.61 -2.74
C VAL A 95 -5.23 -11.08 -1.50
N MET A 96 -3.99 -10.59 -1.63
CA MET A 96 -3.29 -9.92 -0.53
C MET A 96 -4.06 -8.71 -0.03
N ASP A 97 -4.32 -8.67 1.28
CA ASP A 97 -4.76 -7.45 1.96
C ASP A 97 -3.53 -6.71 2.52
N GLU A 98 -3.16 -5.60 1.89
CA GLU A 98 -2.06 -4.70 2.30
C GLU A 98 -2.14 -4.34 3.80
N MET A 99 -3.36 -4.26 4.37
CA MET A 99 -3.59 -3.83 5.74
C MET A 99 -3.40 -4.91 6.80
N THR A 100 -3.59 -6.18 6.44
CA THR A 100 -3.58 -7.29 7.41
C THR A 100 -2.54 -8.37 7.13
N ASP A 101 -2.04 -8.46 5.89
CA ASP A 101 -1.08 -9.50 5.50
C ASP A 101 0.38 -9.05 5.51
N LEU A 102 0.66 -7.74 5.36
CA LEU A 102 2.02 -7.19 5.35
C LEU A 102 2.59 -6.95 6.77
N ILE A 103 2.40 -7.91 7.68
CA ILE A 103 2.84 -7.81 9.08
C ILE A 103 4.39 -7.87 9.14
N PRO A 104 5.10 -6.85 9.66
CA PRO A 104 6.56 -6.84 9.69
C PRO A 104 7.18 -8.02 10.45
N PHE A 105 8.31 -8.51 9.95
CA PHE A 105 9.13 -9.55 10.58
C PHE A 105 10.62 -9.14 10.63
N PRO A 106 11.27 -9.07 11.81
CA PRO A 106 10.68 -9.21 13.14
C PRO A 106 9.63 -8.12 13.43
N ALA A 107 8.73 -8.38 14.38
CA ALA A 107 7.64 -7.47 14.68
C ALA A 107 8.16 -6.13 15.23
N ARG A 108 8.10 -5.08 14.40
CA ARG A 108 8.37 -3.68 14.81
C ARG A 108 7.05 -2.99 15.11
N ARG A 109 7.06 -2.09 16.09
CA ARG A 109 5.94 -1.21 16.43
C ARG A 109 6.40 0.24 16.20
N PRO A 110 5.62 1.10 15.51
CA PRO A 110 5.90 2.55 15.47
C PRO A 110 5.92 3.19 16.88
N PRO A 111 6.25 4.50 17.01
CA PRO A 111 6.21 5.26 18.27
C PRO A 111 4.81 5.82 18.67
N ALA A 112 4.58 6.05 19.98
CA ALA A 112 3.21 6.13 20.54
C ALA A 112 2.66 7.55 20.60
N LYS A 113 3.56 8.51 20.50
CA LYS A 113 3.28 9.93 20.47
C LYS A 113 4.10 10.48 19.33
N ALA A 114 3.46 11.17 18.40
CA ALA A 114 4.15 12.02 17.47
C ALA A 114 4.42 13.38 18.10
N ASP A 115 5.59 13.94 17.80
CA ASP A 115 5.97 15.31 18.14
C ASP A 115 5.29 16.30 17.19
N HIS A 116 5.04 15.86 15.95
CA HIS A 116 4.34 16.62 14.91
C HIS A 116 3.25 15.76 14.26
N THR A 117 2.14 16.38 13.88
CA THR A 117 1.10 15.75 13.08
C THR A 117 0.73 16.68 11.93
N PHE A 118 0.90 16.22 10.70
CA PHE A 118 0.49 16.95 9.50
C PHE A 118 -0.74 16.29 8.89
N ARG A 119 -1.72 17.10 8.49
CA ARG A 119 -2.92 16.68 7.75
C ARG A 119 -2.88 17.32 6.38
N PHE A 120 -2.97 16.50 5.34
CA PHE A 120 -2.92 16.94 3.96
C PHE A 120 -4.19 16.52 3.25
N ALA A 121 -5.11 17.47 3.09
CA ALA A 121 -6.27 17.30 2.22
C ALA A 121 -5.80 17.25 0.76
N ILE A 122 -6.26 16.23 0.04
CA ILE A 122 -6.04 16.04 -1.39
C ILE A 122 -7.27 16.58 -2.12
N LYS A 123 -7.07 17.43 -3.13
CA LYS A 123 -8.17 17.99 -3.92
C LYS A 123 -7.81 18.04 -5.40
N ARG A 124 -8.82 17.85 -6.26
CA ARG A 124 -8.73 18.00 -7.71
C ARG A 124 -9.65 19.13 -8.19
N PRO A 125 -9.26 20.42 -8.03
CA PRO A 125 -10.13 21.56 -8.36
C PRO A 125 -10.47 21.67 -9.85
N ASN A 126 -9.68 21.04 -10.74
CA ASN A 126 -9.97 20.92 -12.17
C ASN A 126 -9.29 19.65 -12.73
N PRO A 127 -9.62 19.18 -13.94
CA PRO A 127 -9.15 17.89 -14.46
C PRO A 127 -7.62 17.70 -14.52
N SER A 128 -6.84 18.78 -14.69
CA SER A 128 -5.38 18.76 -14.83
C SER A 128 -4.61 19.19 -13.58
N THR A 129 -5.30 19.55 -12.49
CA THR A 129 -4.68 20.13 -11.30
C THR A 129 -4.99 19.29 -10.06
N TRP A 130 -3.94 18.91 -9.34
CA TRP A 130 -4.01 18.31 -8.02
C TRP A 130 -3.40 19.25 -6.97
N ILE A 131 -4.03 19.31 -5.80
CA ILE A 131 -3.58 20.06 -4.63
C ILE A 131 -3.31 19.09 -3.49
N LEU A 132 -2.17 19.28 -2.83
CA LEU A 132 -1.86 18.67 -1.54
C LEU A 132 -1.69 19.78 -0.50
N ALA A 133 -2.41 19.68 0.61
CA ALA A 133 -2.45 20.66 1.70
C ALA A 133 -3.09 22.02 1.36
N SER A 134 -2.43 22.85 0.53
CA SER A 134 -2.76 24.27 0.36
C SER A 134 -2.91 24.68 -1.11
N GLU A 135 -1.91 24.37 -1.94
CA GLU A 135 -1.80 24.84 -3.32
C GLU A 135 -1.29 23.75 -4.27
N PRO A 136 -1.54 23.87 -5.60
CA PRO A 136 -1.04 22.91 -6.58
C PRO A 136 0.47 23.03 -6.76
N HIS A 137 1.08 22.00 -7.38
CA HIS A 137 2.51 22.05 -7.72
C HIS A 137 2.79 23.20 -8.70
N GLN A 138 3.50 24.23 -8.22
CA GLN A 138 3.85 25.40 -9.02
C GLN A 138 5.10 25.10 -9.88
N GLY A 139 4.89 24.70 -11.13
CA GLY A 139 5.94 24.19 -12.02
C GLY A 139 7.15 25.12 -12.22
N PHE A 140 6.98 26.44 -12.11
CA PHE A 140 8.11 27.39 -12.16
C PHE A 140 9.15 27.17 -11.05
N ARG A 141 8.79 26.50 -9.94
CA ARG A 141 9.75 26.15 -8.88
C ARG A 141 10.85 25.19 -9.34
N GLN A 142 10.66 24.50 -10.46
CA GLN A 142 11.72 23.70 -11.10
C GLN A 142 12.85 24.56 -11.69
N GLN A 143 12.62 25.87 -11.89
CA GLN A 143 13.62 26.84 -12.33
C GLN A 143 14.30 27.58 -11.17
N LEU A 144 13.83 27.38 -9.92
CA LEU A 144 14.48 27.94 -8.74
C LEU A 144 15.68 27.06 -8.33
N PRO A 145 16.69 27.63 -7.65
CA PRO A 145 17.79 26.83 -7.09
C PRO A 145 17.28 25.70 -6.16
N PRO A 146 17.96 24.55 -6.08
CA PRO A 146 17.50 23.43 -5.25
C PRO A 146 17.26 23.81 -3.79
N VAL A 147 16.12 23.40 -3.23
CA VAL A 147 15.70 23.69 -1.83
C VAL A 147 16.72 23.18 -0.79
N LEU A 148 17.54 22.19 -1.14
CA LEU A 148 18.65 21.69 -0.33
C LEU A 148 19.73 22.76 -0.08
N TRP A 149 19.96 23.68 -1.03
CA TRP A 149 21.00 24.70 -0.98
C TRP A 149 20.45 26.12 -0.85
N ASN A 150 19.19 26.34 -1.24
CA ASN A 150 18.53 27.64 -1.14
C ASN A 150 17.20 27.56 -0.38
N LYS A 151 17.18 28.14 0.83
CA LYS A 151 15.98 28.27 1.67
C LYS A 151 14.89 29.16 1.07
N ASP A 152 15.25 30.08 0.17
CA ASP A 152 14.31 31.04 -0.42
C ASP A 152 13.54 30.42 -1.61
N SER A 153 13.96 29.23 -2.06
CA SER A 153 13.24 28.41 -3.05
C SER A 153 12.08 27.59 -2.45
N ARG A 154 11.88 27.68 -1.13
CA ARG A 154 10.76 27.04 -0.43
C ARG A 154 9.41 27.62 -0.88
N GLY A 155 8.35 26.84 -0.75
CA GLY A 155 6.99 27.21 -1.15
C GLY A 155 5.97 27.10 -0.02
N PRO A 156 4.69 27.44 -0.30
CA PRO A 156 3.58 27.30 0.65
C PRO A 156 3.28 25.83 1.03
N THR A 157 3.90 24.88 0.32
CA THR A 157 3.86 23.43 0.58
C THR A 157 5.16 22.90 1.22
N THR A 158 6.08 23.77 1.65
CA THR A 158 7.29 23.37 2.38
C THR A 158 7.09 23.52 3.89
N PHE A 159 7.05 22.39 4.59
CA PHE A 159 6.94 22.32 6.05
C PHE A 159 8.32 22.16 6.69
N GLY A 160 8.51 22.73 7.89
CA GLY A 160 9.79 22.72 8.60
C GLY A 160 9.61 22.75 10.13
N GLY A 161 10.72 22.87 10.87
CA GLY A 161 10.71 22.92 12.33
C GLY A 161 10.81 21.55 13.03
N MET A 162 10.74 20.45 12.27
CA MET A 162 11.05 19.10 12.75
C MET A 162 12.53 18.97 13.10
N LYS A 163 12.85 18.26 14.19
CA LYS A 163 14.23 17.94 14.59
C LYS A 163 14.58 16.51 14.19
N ASN A 164 15.87 16.20 14.14
CA ASN A 164 16.30 14.81 13.96
C ASN A 164 15.80 13.96 15.16
N GLY A 165 15.31 12.76 14.88
CA GLY A 165 14.67 11.88 15.87
C GLY A 165 13.23 12.23 16.24
N SER A 166 12.63 13.29 15.67
CA SER A 166 11.21 13.59 15.89
C SER A 166 10.30 12.55 15.24
N VAL A 167 9.25 12.17 15.95
CA VAL A 167 8.19 11.30 15.44
C VAL A 167 7.14 12.16 14.74
N VAL A 168 6.80 11.82 13.49
CA VAL A 168 5.88 12.59 12.65
C VAL A 168 4.73 11.71 12.17
N ASP A 169 3.50 12.04 12.56
CA ASP A 169 2.30 11.49 11.93
C ASP A 169 2.00 12.30 10.65
N ILE A 170 1.82 11.61 9.51
CA ILE A 170 1.32 12.23 8.27
C ILE A 170 -0.03 11.57 7.94
N ILE A 171 -1.06 12.39 7.77
CA ILE A 171 -2.42 11.95 7.46
C ILE A 171 -2.82 12.51 6.10
N TYR A 172 -3.04 11.62 5.13
CA TYR A 172 -3.56 11.96 3.80
C TYR A 172 -5.08 11.82 3.79
N GLU A 173 -5.79 12.94 3.61
CA GLU A 173 -7.25 12.99 3.61
C GLU A 173 -7.72 13.13 2.17
N ASN A 174 -8.22 12.04 1.58
CA ASN A 174 -8.60 12.03 0.17
C ASN A 174 -9.95 12.73 -0.05
N GLY A 175 -9.92 13.96 -0.58
CA GLY A 175 -11.08 14.80 -0.84
C GLY A 175 -11.55 14.81 -2.29
N ALA A 176 -10.96 13.97 -3.15
CA ALA A 176 -11.37 13.73 -4.52
C ALA A 176 -11.18 12.24 -4.85
N PHE A 177 -11.90 11.72 -5.85
CA PHE A 177 -11.70 10.34 -6.28
C PHE A 177 -10.34 10.15 -6.98
N GLY A 178 -9.62 9.11 -6.58
CA GLY A 178 -8.32 8.74 -7.13
C GLY A 178 -7.49 7.91 -6.14
N MET A 179 -6.82 6.86 -6.63
CA MET A 179 -5.81 6.11 -5.87
C MET A 179 -4.47 6.84 -5.96
N HIS A 180 -3.87 7.14 -4.80
CA HIS A 180 -2.64 7.94 -4.72
C HIS A 180 -1.54 7.19 -3.95
N PRO A 181 -0.61 6.51 -4.65
CA PRO A 181 0.56 5.92 -4.01
C PRO A 181 1.54 7.04 -3.60
N PHE A 182 1.38 7.53 -2.36
CA PHE A 182 2.29 8.52 -1.80
C PHE A 182 3.63 7.86 -1.45
N HIS A 183 4.71 8.45 -1.96
CA HIS A 183 6.06 8.00 -1.72
C HIS A 183 6.86 9.06 -0.96
N GLN A 184 7.60 8.62 0.07
CA GLN A 184 8.50 9.46 0.87
C GLN A 184 9.96 9.09 0.57
N TRP A 185 10.80 10.10 0.38
CA TRP A 185 12.24 9.91 0.20
C TRP A 185 12.98 9.86 1.55
N MET A 186 14.06 9.06 1.58
CA MET A 186 15.08 8.94 2.63
C MET A 186 14.68 8.36 4.00
N ASN A 187 13.40 8.06 4.27
CA ASN A 187 12.96 7.48 5.55
C ASN A 187 12.14 6.20 5.34
N GLU A 188 12.31 5.23 6.25
CA GLU A 188 11.32 4.17 6.48
C GLU A 188 10.07 4.75 7.16
N SER A 189 8.89 4.22 6.82
CA SER A 189 7.61 4.68 7.37
C SER A 189 6.68 3.50 7.68
N HIS A 190 5.85 3.67 8.72
CA HIS A 190 4.83 2.69 9.10
C HIS A 190 3.48 3.12 8.52
N HIS A 191 2.92 2.31 7.61
CA HIS A 191 1.68 2.61 6.91
C HIS A 191 0.46 2.04 7.65
N SER A 192 -0.66 2.76 7.57
CA SER A 192 -1.98 2.26 7.97
C SER A 192 -3.10 3.02 7.27
N MET A 193 -3.82 2.33 6.40
CA MET A 193 -5.02 2.80 5.70
C MET A 193 -6.28 2.32 6.44
N ALA A 194 -7.39 3.04 6.30
CA ALA A 194 -8.67 2.64 6.86
C ALA A 194 -9.72 2.63 5.74
N THR A 195 -10.24 1.46 5.40
CA THR A 195 -11.32 1.29 4.45
C THR A 195 -12.66 1.54 5.15
N ALA A 196 -13.24 2.69 4.86
CA ALA A 196 -14.65 2.98 5.02
C ALA A 196 -15.13 3.64 3.73
N ASP A 197 -16.27 3.21 3.19
CA ASP A 197 -16.95 3.91 2.10
C ASP A 197 -17.20 5.35 2.53
N ILE A 198 -16.41 6.26 1.93
CA ILE A 198 -16.23 7.65 2.35
C ILE A 198 -15.60 7.80 3.76
N SER A 199 -14.44 8.47 3.81
CA SER A 199 -13.70 8.99 4.99
C SER A 199 -12.40 8.26 5.36
N CYS A 200 -11.30 8.62 4.68
CA CYS A 200 -9.95 8.29 5.17
C CYS A 200 -9.70 9.01 6.52
N THR A 201 -9.76 8.27 7.62
CA THR A 201 -9.30 8.72 8.94
C THR A 201 -8.58 7.59 9.66
N THR A 202 -7.27 7.73 9.87
CA THR A 202 -6.48 6.77 10.66
C THR A 202 -5.93 7.41 11.93
N THR A 203 -5.93 6.68 13.05
CA THR A 203 -5.25 7.09 14.29
C THR A 203 -4.85 5.87 15.14
N LYS A 204 -3.56 5.48 15.07
CA LYS A 204 -2.72 4.82 16.12
C LYS A 204 -1.39 4.40 15.46
N ARG A 205 -0.17 4.76 15.90
CA ARG A 205 0.45 4.94 17.25
C ARG A 205 0.51 3.67 18.11
N SER A 206 1.70 3.30 18.57
CA SER A 206 2.04 2.17 19.48
C SER A 206 3.42 2.43 20.11
N SER A 207 4.02 1.63 21.01
CA SER A 207 5.47 1.84 21.33
C SER A 207 6.16 0.66 21.99
N SER A 208 7.45 0.86 22.29
CA SER A 208 8.29 0.04 23.15
C SER A 208 8.73 0.79 24.43
N ALA A 209 8.46 0.17 25.58
CA ALA A 209 9.36 0.12 26.74
C ALA A 209 8.91 -1.03 27.66
N TRP A 210 9.85 -1.81 28.16
CA TRP A 210 9.64 -2.84 29.20
C TRP A 210 10.12 -2.31 30.55
N GLY A 211 9.48 -2.71 31.66
CA GLY A 211 10.16 -2.82 32.96
C GLY A 211 9.51 -2.16 34.20
N MET A 212 8.95 -3.00 35.07
CA MET A 212 8.85 -2.89 36.54
C MET A 212 7.93 -1.83 37.21
N GLY A 213 7.24 -2.26 38.29
CA GLY A 213 6.97 -1.39 39.45
C GLY A 213 5.53 -1.16 39.93
N SER A 214 4.89 -2.19 40.50
CA SER A 214 3.84 -2.14 41.56
C SER A 214 3.10 -0.83 41.94
N SER A 215 1.76 -0.86 41.93
CA SER A 215 0.91 -0.76 43.15
C SER A 215 -0.59 -0.92 42.78
N GLY A 216 -1.44 -1.31 43.76
CA GLY A 216 -2.78 -1.86 43.49
C GLY A 216 -3.96 -0.88 43.62
N GLY A 217 -5.14 -1.34 43.20
CA GLY A 217 -6.43 -0.66 43.36
C GLY A 217 -7.59 -1.34 42.61
N GLN A 218 -8.45 -2.05 43.33
CA GLN A 218 -9.82 -2.40 42.87
C GLN A 218 -10.72 -1.14 43.07
N THR A 219 -11.90 -0.88 42.46
CA THR A 219 -13.00 -1.69 41.90
C THR A 219 -13.86 -0.90 40.86
N LEU A 220 -14.37 -1.59 39.83
CA LEU A 220 -15.72 -1.59 39.16
C LEU A 220 -16.77 -0.44 39.38
N PRO A 221 -17.84 -0.30 38.52
CA PRO A 221 -18.05 -0.65 37.09
C PRO A 221 -18.80 0.45 36.23
N ARG A 222 -19.09 0.13 34.95
CA ARG A 222 -19.82 0.96 33.95
C ARG A 222 -21.34 1.11 34.20
N PRO A 223 -21.99 2.16 33.63
CA PRO A 223 -23.37 2.08 33.13
C PRO A 223 -23.44 1.73 31.62
N SER A 224 -24.49 1.01 31.22
CA SER A 224 -24.73 0.52 29.86
C SER A 224 -25.60 1.45 29.01
N ARG A 225 -25.42 1.45 27.68
CA ARG A 225 -26.52 1.66 26.72
C ARG A 225 -26.55 0.53 25.67
N ARG A 226 -27.76 0.05 25.39
CA ARG A 226 -28.09 -1.05 24.46
C ARG A 226 -28.58 -0.47 23.10
N PRO A 227 -28.76 -1.29 22.05
CA PRO A 227 -28.45 -0.89 20.67
C PRO A 227 -29.63 -0.28 19.90
N LEU A 228 -29.31 0.40 18.79
CA LEU A 228 -30.24 0.52 17.66
C LEU A 228 -30.10 -0.68 16.71
N LYS A 229 -31.23 -1.11 16.17
CA LYS A 229 -31.35 -2.20 15.19
C LYS A 229 -31.56 -1.63 13.79
N THR A 230 -30.91 -2.29 12.82
CA THR A 230 -31.40 -2.65 11.48
C THR A 230 -32.13 -1.60 10.62
N LEU A 231 -31.61 -1.38 9.41
CA LEU A 231 -32.45 -1.37 8.22
C LEU A 231 -31.71 -2.07 7.07
N THR A 232 -32.35 -3.10 6.53
CA THR A 232 -31.95 -3.85 5.34
C THR A 232 -32.55 -3.19 4.10
N TRP A 233 -31.74 -3.02 3.06
CA TRP A 233 -31.90 -3.69 1.75
C TRP A 233 -30.52 -3.81 1.11
#